data_AF-A0A2G9I2S5-F1
#
_entry.id   AF-A0A2G9I2S5-F1
#
_cell.length_a   1.000
_cell.length_b   1.000
_cell.length_c   1.000
_cell.angle_alpha   90.00
_cell.angle_beta   90.00
_cell.angle_gamma   90.00
#
_symmetry.space_group_name_H-M   'P 1'
#
loop_
_entity.id
_entity.type
_entity.pdbx_description
1 polymer ?
#
loop_
_entity_poly.entity_id
_entity_poly.type
_entity_poly.pdbx_seq_one_letter_code
_entity_poly.pdbx_strand_id
1 'polypeptide(L)' 'MPNQGINQDCLKHNRVATNFESLPSDLGLRKKINDYHPNDQDEIRRWYLQKKPCQSFNHEFPIKNIGGKMRRFNPE' A
#
# COMPACT_ATOMS: atom_id res chain seq x y z
N MET A 1 20.07 31.35 41.79
CA MET A 1 20.59 30.73 40.55
C MET A 1 19.41 30.22 39.75
N PRO A 2 19.07 30.82 38.59
CA PRO A 2 18.02 30.29 37.74
C PRO A 2 18.66 29.42 36.65
N ASN A 3 18.33 28.13 36.64
CA ASN A 3 18.59 27.23 35.52
C ASN A 3 17.27 26.65 35.03
N GLN A 4 16.49 27.49 34.35
CA GLN A 4 15.45 27.02 33.44
C GLN A 4 16.14 26.42 32.22
N GLY A 5 16.12 25.10 32.17
CA GLY A 5 16.68 24.32 31.07
C GLY A 5 16.10 22.91 31.09
N ILE A 6 14.79 22.78 30.93
CA ILE A 6 14.18 21.53 30.49
C ILE A 6 13.61 21.80 29.09
N ASN A 7 14.47 21.60 28.10
CA ASN A 7 14.07 21.32 26.73
C ASN A 7 14.80 20.03 26.35
N GLN A 8 14.20 19.23 25.47
CA GLN A 8 14.45 17.80 25.25
C GLN A 8 13.67 16.90 26.21
N ASP A 9 12.45 16.55 25.81
CA ASP A 9 11.94 15.16 25.85
C ASP A 9 10.56 15.07 25.18
N CYS A 10 10.46 15.60 23.96
CA CYS A 10 9.38 15.27 23.01
C CYS A 10 9.65 13.95 22.25
N LEU A 11 10.54 13.11 22.77
CA LEU A 11 11.07 11.92 22.09
C LEU A 11 10.49 10.60 22.64
N LYS A 12 9.16 10.48 22.82
CA LYS A 12 8.55 9.15 23.11
C LYS A 12 7.20 8.93 22.46
N HIS A 13 7.09 9.20 21.16
CA HIS A 13 6.28 8.30 20.34
C HIS A 13 7.23 7.23 19.84
N ASN A 14 7.12 6.02 20.39
CA ASN A 14 7.70 4.81 19.80
C ASN A 14 7.19 4.72 18.36
N ARG A 15 7.91 5.36 17.43
CA ARG A 15 7.67 5.25 16.00
C ARG A 15 8.05 3.83 15.64
N VAL A 16 7.09 2.93 15.66
CA VAL A 16 7.22 1.70 14.89
C VAL A 16 7.19 2.17 13.45
N ALA A 17 8.38 2.44 12.89
CA ALA A 17 8.51 2.67 11.46
C ALA A 17 7.75 1.54 10.77
N THR A 18 6.66 1.87 10.09
CA THR A 18 5.86 0.87 9.39
C THR A 18 6.80 0.16 8.45
N ASN A 19 7.11 -1.11 8.74
CA ASN A 19 7.98 -1.89 7.89
C ASN A 19 7.22 -2.14 6.58
N PHE A 20 7.50 -1.32 5.58
CA PHE A 20 6.81 -1.41 4.29
C PHE A 20 7.01 -2.77 3.61
N GLU A 21 8.09 -3.49 3.91
CA GLU A 21 8.34 -4.84 3.37
C GLU A 21 7.38 -5.89 3.91
N SER A 22 6.78 -5.66 5.10
CA SER A 22 5.79 -6.57 5.67
C SER A 22 4.35 -6.29 5.21
N LEU A 23 4.13 -5.23 4.41
CA LEU A 23 2.80 -4.90 3.91
C LEU A 23 2.36 -5.88 2.81
N PRO A 24 1.15 -6.45 2.91
CA PRO A 24 0.65 -7.36 1.90
C PRO A 24 0.43 -6.62 0.57
N SER A 25 1.00 -7.16 -0.51
CA SER A 25 0.81 -6.61 -1.85
C SER A 25 -0.58 -6.96 -2.41
N ASP A 26 -1.14 -8.11 -2.02
CA ASP A 26 -2.49 -8.53 -2.39
C ASP A 26 -3.54 -7.55 -1.83
N LEU A 27 -4.48 -7.10 -2.67
CA LEU A 27 -5.51 -6.12 -2.31
C LEU A 27 -6.50 -6.64 -1.25
N GLY A 28 -6.85 -7.92 -1.30
CA GLY A 28 -7.81 -8.55 -0.38
C GLY A 28 -7.25 -8.78 1.02
N LEU A 29 -5.92 -8.76 1.17
CA LEU A 29 -5.23 -8.90 2.45
C LEU A 29 -4.85 -7.56 3.11
N ARG A 30 -5.08 -6.42 2.43
CA ARG A 30 -4.73 -5.10 2.97
C ARG A 30 -5.70 -4.69 4.10
N LYS A 31 -5.13 -4.17 5.19
CA LYS A 31 -5.92 -3.41 6.18
C LYS A 31 -6.45 -2.11 5.56
N LYS A 32 -7.55 -1.57 6.09
CA LYS A 32 -8.07 -0.30 5.60
C LYS A 32 -7.05 0.80 5.89
N ILE A 33 -6.96 1.80 5.01
CA ILE A 33 -5.96 2.87 5.18
C ILE A 33 -6.17 3.62 6.51
N ASN A 34 -7.42 3.76 6.95
CA ASN A 34 -7.76 4.44 8.20
C ASN A 34 -7.38 3.63 9.46
N ASP A 35 -7.08 2.34 9.32
CA ASP A 35 -6.63 1.49 10.44
C ASP A 35 -5.15 1.74 10.77
N TYR A 36 -4.41 2.44 9.90
CA TYR A 36 -3.04 2.86 10.13
C TYR A 36 -2.97 4.23 10.83
N HIS A 37 -1.85 4.47 11.50
CA HIS A 37 -1.57 5.73 12.17
C HIS A 37 -1.61 6.91 11.18
N PRO A 38 -2.26 8.05 11.51
CA PRO A 38 -2.48 9.16 10.57
C PRO A 38 -1.22 9.65 9.84
N ASN A 39 -0.07 9.66 10.52
CA ASN A 39 1.19 10.12 9.93
C ASN A 39 1.77 9.15 8.89
N ASP A 40 1.39 7.87 8.92
CA ASP A 40 1.95 6.81 8.06
C ASP A 40 1.04 6.52 6.86
N GLN A 41 -0.23 6.91 6.93
CA GLN A 41 -1.23 6.61 5.90
C GLN A 41 -0.80 7.04 4.50
N ASP A 42 -0.22 8.24 4.38
CA ASP A 42 0.23 8.76 3.09
C ASP A 42 1.44 8.02 2.55
N GLU A 43 2.34 7.59 3.42
CA GLU A 43 3.50 6.80 3.00
C GLU A 43 3.08 5.40 2.55
N ILE A 44 2.13 4.78 3.26
CA ILE A 44 1.51 3.51 2.88
C ILE A 44 0.76 3.64 1.56
N ARG A 45 0.02 4.72 1.33
CA ARG A 45 -0.64 5.01 0.04
C ARG A 45 0.39 5.08 -1.09
N ARG A 46 1.48 5.84 -0.89
CA ARG A 46 2.57 5.96 -1.88
C ARG A 46 3.20 4.61 -2.19
N TRP A 47 3.48 3.80 -1.16
CA TRP A 47 4.05 2.46 -1.34
C TRP A 47 3.12 1.55 -2.15
N TYR A 48 1.82 1.54 -1.84
CA TYR A 48 0.85 0.74 -2.60
C TYR A 48 0.73 1.18 -4.06
N LEU A 49 0.82 2.49 -4.33
CA LEU A 49 0.81 3.02 -5.70
C LEU A 49 2.07 2.61 -6.48
N GLN A 50 3.24 2.61 -5.82
CA GLN A 50 4.50 2.18 -6.44
C GLN A 50 4.49 0.71 -6.85
N LYS A 51 3.72 -0.15 -6.16
CA LYS A 51 3.61 -1.58 -6.47
C LYS A 51 2.91 -1.91 -7.80
N LYS A 52 2.45 -0.90 -8.55
CA LYS A 52 1.69 -1.02 -9.82
C LYS A 52 0.39 -1.84 -9.64
N PRO A 53 -0.54 -1.80 -10.62
CA PRO A 53 -1.66 -2.72 -10.63
C PRO A 53 -1.15 -4.16 -10.56
N CYS A 54 -1.71 -4.96 -9.66
CA CYS A 54 -1.46 -6.40 -9.62
C CYS A 54 -2.10 -7.01 -10.88
N GLN A 55 -1.32 -7.08 -11.96
CA GLN A 55 -1.72 -7.76 -13.18
C GLN A 55 -1.54 -9.26 -12.96
N SER A 56 -2.55 -10.06 -13.31
CA SER A 56 -2.45 -11.51 -13.24
C SER A 56 -1.43 -11.99 -14.28
N PHE A 57 -0.20 -12.27 -13.85
CA PHE A 57 0.91 -12.59 -14.75
C PHE A 57 0.74 -13.95 -15.48
N ASN A 58 -0.03 -14.88 -14.92
CA ASN A 58 -0.18 -16.25 -15.44
C ASN A 58 -1.65 -16.70 -15.58
N HIS A 59 -2.60 -15.77 -15.59
CA HIS A 59 -4.00 -16.14 -15.79
C HIS A 59 -4.36 -16.03 -17.26
N GLU A 60 -4.60 -17.17 -17.90
CA GLU A 60 -5.12 -17.19 -19.26
C GLU A 60 -6.61 -16.86 -19.25
N PHE A 61 -6.95 -15.64 -19.66
CA PHE A 61 -8.34 -15.23 -19.77
C PHE A 61 -9.02 -15.98 -20.92
N PRO A 62 -10.22 -16.55 -20.69
CA PRO A 62 -10.90 -17.31 -21.72
C PRO A 62 -11.29 -16.39 -22.89
N ILE A 63 -11.05 -16.88 -24.10
CA ILE A 63 -11.46 -16.21 -25.33
C ILE A 63 -12.96 -16.47 -25.53
N LYS A 64 -13.72 -15.41 -25.83
CA LYS A 64 -15.16 -15.47 -26.08
C LYS A 64 -15.50 -14.77 -27.39
N ASN A 65 -16.45 -15.33 -28.14
CA ASN A 65 -17.03 -14.65 -29.29
C ASN A 65 -18.02 -13.60 -28.78
N ILE A 66 -17.72 -12.32 -29.03
CA ILE A 66 -18.58 -11.20 -28.66
C ILE A 66 -18.76 -10.33 -29.89
N GLY A 67 -19.99 -10.28 -30.42
CA GLY A 67 -20.33 -9.48 -31.61
C GLY A 67 -19.58 -9.93 -32.88
N GLY A 68 -19.36 -11.23 -33.05
CA GLY A 68 -18.69 -11.80 -34.22
C GLY A 68 -17.17 -11.73 -34.17
N LYS A 69 -16.57 -11.24 -33.09
CA LYS A 69 -15.12 -11.19 -32.89
C LYS A 69 -14.71 -12.01 -31.69
N MET A 70 -13.63 -12.78 -31.83
CA MET A 70 -12.96 -13.43 -30.71
C MET A 70 -12.26 -12.38 -29.86
N ARG A 71 -12.71 -12.20 -28.62
CA ARG A 71 -12.19 -11.21 -27.66
C ARG A 71 -11.73 -11.91 -26.40
N ARG A 72 -10.65 -11.41 -25.79
CA ARG A 72 -10.16 -11.77 -24.46
C ARG A 72 -9.70 -10.52 -23.71
N PHE A 73 -9.65 -10.58 -22.39
CA PHE A 73 -9.05 -9.53 -21.57
C PHE A 73 -7.52 -9.59 -21.70
N ASN A 74 -6.86 -8.43 -21.77
CA ASN A 74 -5.43 -8.28 -22.01
C ASN A 74 -4.91 -9.18 -23.16
N PRO A 75 -5.40 -9.00 -24.40
CA PRO A 75 -4.79 -9.68 -25.54
C PRO A 75 -3.37 -9.14 -25.73
N GLU A 76 -2.37 -10.03 -25.71
CA GLU A 76 -0.92 -9.79 -25.95
C GLU A 76 -0.53 -8.37 -26.39
#